data_AF-A0A0C1NCC3-F1
#
_entry.id   AF-A0A0C1NCC3-F1
#
_cell.length_a   1.000
_cell.length_b   1.000
_cell.length_c   1.000
_cell.angle_alpha   90.00
_cell.angle_beta   90.00
_cell.angle_gamma   90.00
#
_symmetry.space_group_name_H-M   'P 1'
#
loop_
_entity.id
_entity.type
_entity.pdbx_description
1 polymer ?
#
loop_
_entity_poly.entity_id
_entity_poly.type
_entity_poly.pdbx_seq_one_letter_code
_entity_poly.pdbx_strand_id
1 'polypeptide(L)'
;MSQQEWLIDEAVTPDLSSFEELESQLNSSPRSRDVTSQPEAPNLAVRLQDVVIWDTKKWFGDADMRLDALVVHGHAIAGDTSSIYMPQTFRFPGVKSRDRLPTGENGLLIFYGKALYFLDIFITVSRDRGESEDLATLLNKQLQSPDIQGSLGSLLGLAVAAPQVSTVTAAMSAASVLGNFTYQVLRKVTGDTIGLYRTSWLQHKDGFGIGRHPQEGTHHVKDLSFWYEIVQEGT
;
A
#
# COMPACT_ATOMS: atom_id res chain seq x y z
N MET A 1 28.51 -19.10 -5.07
CA MET A 1 27.43 -18.90 -6.08
C MET A 1 26.22 -18.38 -5.32
N SER A 2 26.00 -17.07 -5.36
CA SER A 2 24.91 -16.39 -4.66
C SER A 2 24.08 -15.67 -5.73
N GLN A 3 22.86 -16.17 -5.96
CA GLN A 3 21.83 -15.49 -6.72
C GLN A 3 20.64 -15.31 -5.78
N GLN A 4 20.57 -14.14 -5.17
CA GLN A 4 19.32 -13.61 -4.65
C GLN A 4 18.72 -12.79 -5.78
N GLU A 5 17.87 -13.41 -6.59
CA GLU A 5 17.01 -12.70 -7.55
C GLU A 5 16.03 -11.81 -6.77
N TRP A 6 16.19 -10.51 -6.98
CA TRP A 6 15.34 -9.46 -6.46
C TRP A 6 14.00 -9.56 -7.17
N LEU A 7 13.00 -10.09 -6.47
CA LEU A 7 11.64 -10.21 -6.96
C LEU A 7 10.89 -8.90 -6.65
N ILE A 8 11.09 -7.90 -7.50
CA ILE A 8 10.34 -6.64 -7.50
C ILE A 8 10.09 -6.27 -8.96
N ASP A 9 9.10 -6.89 -9.61
CA ASP A 9 8.90 -6.75 -11.06
C ASP A 9 7.90 -5.66 -11.46
N GLU A 10 7.31 -4.94 -10.51
CA GLU A 10 6.70 -3.64 -10.77
C GLU A 10 6.61 -2.83 -9.45
N ALA A 11 7.77 -2.52 -8.87
CA ALA A 11 7.83 -1.32 -8.05
C ALA A 11 8.15 -0.18 -9.00
N VAL A 12 7.21 0.74 -9.19
CA VAL A 12 7.64 2.13 -9.36
C VAL A 12 8.29 2.47 -8.03
N THR A 13 9.60 2.22 -7.91
CA THR A 13 10.37 2.79 -6.81
C THR A 13 10.18 4.29 -6.93
N PRO A 14 9.64 4.97 -5.90
CA PRO A 14 9.58 6.42 -5.95
C PRO A 14 11.00 6.90 -6.21
N ASP A 15 11.18 7.60 -7.33
CA ASP A 15 12.49 8.05 -7.79
C ASP A 15 13.08 8.97 -6.70
N LEU A 16 14.36 8.79 -6.36
CA LEU A 16 15.08 9.69 -5.46
C LEU A 16 15.00 11.15 -5.95
N SER A 17 14.94 11.34 -7.27
CA SER A 17 14.70 12.66 -7.86
C SER A 17 13.30 13.20 -7.55
N SER A 18 12.29 12.34 -7.42
CA SER A 18 10.93 12.75 -7.04
C SER A 18 10.84 13.19 -5.58
N PHE A 19 11.70 12.65 -4.71
CA PHE A 19 11.84 13.12 -3.32
C PHE A 19 12.54 14.48 -3.25
N GLU A 20 13.62 14.67 -4.01
CA GLU A 20 14.31 15.97 -4.11
C GLU A 20 13.42 17.05 -4.76
N GLU A 21 12.63 16.69 -5.77
CA GLU A 21 11.59 17.55 -6.37
C GLU A 21 10.49 17.90 -5.36
N LEU A 22 10.03 16.93 -4.57
CA LEU A 22 9.06 17.16 -3.48
C LEU A 22 9.61 18.15 -2.46
N GLU A 23 10.81 17.92 -1.96
CA GLU A 23 11.48 18.82 -1.02
C GLU A 23 11.67 20.20 -1.64
N SER A 24 12.08 20.25 -2.92
CA SER A 24 12.22 21.50 -3.66
C SER A 24 10.88 22.22 -3.83
N GLN A 25 9.78 21.57 -4.22
CA GLN A 25 8.45 22.19 -4.39
C GLN A 25 7.85 22.67 -3.08
N LEU A 26 8.02 21.88 -2.02
CA LEU A 26 7.59 22.22 -0.68
C LEU A 26 8.42 23.37 -0.08
N ASN A 27 9.71 23.48 -0.43
CA ASN A 27 10.60 24.58 -0.02
C ASN A 27 10.51 25.83 -0.94
N SER A 28 10.13 25.66 -2.21
CA SER A 28 10.11 26.72 -3.25
C SER A 28 8.75 27.33 -3.50
N SER A 29 7.68 26.81 -2.87
CA SER A 29 6.37 27.46 -2.89
C SER A 29 6.53 28.93 -2.48
N PRO A 30 6.36 29.88 -3.41
CA PRO A 30 6.58 31.29 -3.11
C PRO A 30 5.59 31.68 -2.04
N ARG A 31 6.07 32.44 -1.04
CA ARG A 31 5.25 33.17 -0.07
C ARG A 31 4.43 34.25 -0.80
N SER A 32 3.54 33.85 -1.71
CA SER A 32 2.47 34.69 -2.19
C SER A 32 1.49 34.83 -1.04
N ARG A 33 1.38 36.07 -0.55
CA ARG A 33 0.31 36.49 0.35
C ARG A 33 -1.01 36.34 -0.41
N ASP A 34 -1.60 35.16 -0.36
CA ASP A 34 -3.05 34.94 -0.43
C ASP A 34 -3.35 33.47 -0.08
N VAL A 35 -4.15 33.30 0.98
CA VAL A 35 -4.70 32.07 1.55
C VAL A 35 -3.69 31.06 2.11
N THR A 36 -3.60 31.05 3.44
CA THR A 36 -3.20 29.94 4.31
C THR A 36 -4.01 28.66 4.00
N SER A 37 -3.71 28.00 2.89
CA SER A 37 -4.32 26.72 2.55
C SER A 37 -3.52 25.64 3.28
N GLN A 38 -3.92 25.33 4.51
CA GLN A 38 -3.48 24.12 5.20
C GLN A 38 -3.73 22.94 4.24
N PRO A 39 -2.78 22.00 4.05
CA PRO A 39 -2.97 20.91 3.11
C PRO A 39 -4.26 20.15 3.44
N GLU A 40 -5.15 20.08 2.46
CA GLU A 40 -6.47 19.48 2.65
C GLU A 40 -6.30 17.97 2.80
N ALA A 41 -7.06 17.38 3.73
CA ALA A 41 -7.07 15.94 3.96
C ALA A 41 -8.39 15.36 3.40
N PRO A 42 -8.49 15.13 2.08
CA PRO A 42 -9.72 14.63 1.47
C PRO A 42 -10.03 13.22 1.96
N ASN A 43 -11.31 12.89 2.07
CA ASN A 43 -11.74 11.50 2.22
C ASN A 43 -11.58 10.80 0.88
N LEU A 44 -10.75 9.76 0.85
CA LEU A 44 -10.51 8.93 -0.32
C LEU A 44 -11.02 7.51 -0.06
N ALA A 45 -11.47 6.84 -1.12
CA ALA A 45 -11.68 5.40 -1.12
C ALA A 45 -10.83 4.77 -2.22
N VAL A 46 -10.19 3.64 -1.92
CA VAL A 46 -9.45 2.83 -2.90
C VAL A 46 -10.15 1.50 -3.06
N ARG A 47 -10.47 1.13 -4.31
CA ARG A 47 -11.23 -0.08 -4.63
C ARG A 47 -10.49 -0.90 -5.69
N LEU A 48 -10.28 -2.18 -5.40
CA LEU A 48 -9.75 -3.14 -6.37
C LEU A 48 -10.86 -3.78 -7.17
N GLN A 49 -10.61 -3.94 -8.46
CA GLN A 49 -11.62 -4.30 -9.43
C GLN A 49 -11.05 -5.29 -10.45
N ASP A 50 -11.92 -6.16 -10.97
CA ASP A 50 -11.56 -7.25 -11.89
C ASP A 50 -10.28 -8.00 -11.50
N VAL A 51 -10.17 -8.39 -10.22
CA VAL A 51 -9.01 -9.13 -9.73
C VAL A 51 -9.05 -10.56 -10.30
N VAL A 52 -8.09 -10.91 -11.14
CA VAL A 52 -7.97 -12.20 -11.80
C VAL A 52 -6.68 -12.90 -11.36
N ILE A 53 -6.80 -14.16 -10.98
CA ILE A 53 -5.67 -15.04 -10.65
C ILE A 53 -5.37 -15.89 -11.86
N TRP A 54 -4.24 -15.66 -12.55
CA TRP A 54 -3.88 -16.39 -13.76
C TRP A 54 -3.38 -17.80 -13.47
N ASP A 55 -2.63 -17.98 -12.38
CA ASP A 55 -2.08 -19.26 -11.93
C ASP A 55 -2.04 -19.31 -10.40
N THR A 56 -2.67 -20.34 -9.82
CA THR A 56 -2.71 -20.55 -8.37
C THR A 56 -1.45 -21.23 -7.82
N LYS A 57 -0.51 -21.62 -8.69
CA LYS A 57 0.69 -22.41 -8.40
C LYS A 57 0.39 -23.78 -7.76
N LYS A 58 -0.83 -24.28 -7.95
CA LYS A 58 -1.24 -25.64 -7.54
C LYS A 58 -1.29 -26.52 -8.79
N TRP A 59 -0.68 -27.71 -8.73
CA TRP A 59 -0.62 -28.61 -9.88
C TRP A 59 -1.99 -29.19 -10.27
N PHE A 60 -2.91 -29.35 -9.30
CA PHE A 60 -4.27 -29.86 -9.55
C PHE A 60 -5.29 -29.26 -8.57
N GLY A 61 -6.50 -29.02 -9.06
CA GLY A 61 -7.64 -28.56 -8.25
C GLY A 61 -7.68 -27.06 -8.01
N ASP A 62 -8.56 -26.65 -7.11
CA ASP A 62 -8.70 -25.28 -6.61
C ASP A 62 -7.74 -25.00 -5.45
N ALA A 63 -7.51 -23.73 -5.13
CA ALA A 63 -6.70 -23.30 -4.01
C ALA A 63 -7.42 -22.23 -3.20
N ASP A 64 -7.23 -22.23 -1.89
CA ASP A 64 -7.62 -21.10 -1.08
C ASP A 64 -6.61 -19.98 -1.27
N MET A 65 -7.11 -18.79 -1.54
CA MET A 65 -6.34 -17.62 -1.92
C MET A 65 -6.56 -16.51 -0.92
N ARG A 66 -5.51 -15.72 -0.72
CA ARG A 66 -5.51 -14.59 0.18
C ARG A 66 -4.99 -13.36 -0.55
N LEU A 67 -5.69 -12.25 -0.39
CA LEU A 67 -5.25 -10.91 -0.79
C LEU A 67 -5.02 -10.07 0.46
N ASP A 68 -3.80 -9.59 0.63
CA ASP A 68 -3.42 -8.65 1.67
C ASP A 68 -3.21 -7.28 1.04
N ALA A 69 -3.91 -6.27 1.58
CA ALA A 69 -3.73 -4.88 1.22
C ALA A 69 -3.17 -4.13 2.42
N LEU A 70 -2.11 -3.35 2.19
CA LEU A 70 -1.65 -2.34 3.12
C LEU A 70 -1.72 -1.00 2.42
N VAL A 71 -2.45 -0.05 3.00
CA VAL A 71 -2.44 1.34 2.55
C VAL A 71 -1.78 2.19 3.61
N VAL A 72 -0.80 3.00 3.24
CA VAL A 72 -0.09 3.93 4.14
C VAL A 72 -0.35 5.36 3.67
N HIS A 73 -0.66 6.26 4.59
CA HIS A 73 -1.04 7.64 4.27
C HIS A 73 -0.47 8.62 5.29
N GLY A 74 -0.28 9.87 4.88
CA GLY A 74 0.31 10.90 5.75
C GLY A 74 -0.68 11.53 6.75
N HIS A 75 -1.93 11.09 6.80
CA HIS A 75 -2.90 11.60 7.78
C HIS A 75 -2.79 10.84 9.11
N ALA A 76 -1.85 11.26 9.96
CA ALA A 76 -1.67 10.70 11.29
C ALA A 76 -2.58 11.34 12.34
N ILE A 77 -3.11 10.52 13.25
CA ILE A 77 -3.73 10.96 14.50
C ILE A 77 -2.64 11.04 15.57
N ALA A 78 -2.50 12.21 16.18
CA ALA A 78 -1.50 12.44 17.22
C ALA A 78 -1.66 11.42 18.37
N GLY A 79 -0.57 10.73 18.72
CA GLY A 79 -0.56 9.71 19.77
C GLY A 79 -0.97 8.30 19.32
N ASP A 80 -1.34 8.12 18.05
CA ASP A 80 -1.66 6.82 17.47
C ASP A 80 -0.78 6.54 16.24
N THR A 81 0.28 5.77 16.41
CA THR A 81 1.18 5.38 15.32
C THR A 81 0.58 4.37 14.34
N SER A 82 -0.54 3.72 14.71
CA SER A 82 -1.26 2.82 13.81
C SER A 82 -2.16 3.56 12.84
N SER A 83 -2.50 4.81 13.15
CA SER A 83 -3.37 5.65 12.32
C SER A 83 -2.82 5.99 10.93
N ILE A 84 -1.52 5.77 10.68
CA ILE A 84 -0.90 6.10 9.38
C ILE A 84 -0.97 4.97 8.36
N TYR A 85 -1.46 3.80 8.76
CA TYR A 85 -1.58 2.66 7.87
C TYR A 85 -2.84 1.83 8.13
N MET A 86 -3.37 1.23 7.08
CA MET A 86 -4.59 0.43 7.12
C MET A 86 -4.32 -0.94 6.47
N PRO A 87 -4.07 -1.98 7.28
CA PRO A 87 -3.89 -3.34 6.79
C PRO A 87 -5.23 -4.07 6.69
N GLN A 88 -5.44 -4.81 5.61
CA GLN A 88 -6.61 -5.64 5.39
C GLN A 88 -6.23 -6.99 4.77
N THR A 89 -7.01 -8.00 5.10
CA THR A 89 -6.86 -9.36 4.57
C THR A 89 -8.21 -9.84 4.06
N PHE A 90 -8.21 -10.36 2.84
CA PHE A 90 -9.38 -10.94 2.18
C PHE A 90 -9.06 -12.37 1.77
N ARG A 91 -10.02 -13.28 1.99
CA ARG A 91 -9.87 -14.70 1.70
C ARG A 91 -10.88 -15.15 0.67
N PHE A 92 -10.40 -15.96 -0.27
CA PHE A 92 -11.17 -16.47 -1.39
C PHE A 92 -10.95 -17.98 -1.47
N PRO A 93 -11.87 -18.79 -0.94
CA PRO A 93 -11.75 -20.23 -1.00
C PRO A 93 -12.02 -20.76 -2.41
N GLY A 94 -11.42 -21.90 -2.76
CA GLY A 94 -11.80 -22.64 -3.97
C GLY A 94 -11.49 -21.94 -5.30
N VAL A 95 -10.46 -21.08 -5.35
CA VAL A 95 -10.08 -20.34 -6.55
C VAL A 95 -9.28 -21.23 -7.51
N LYS A 96 -9.61 -21.17 -8.80
CA LYS A 96 -8.88 -21.86 -9.88
C LYS A 96 -8.01 -20.87 -10.66
N SER A 97 -7.10 -21.43 -11.44
CA SER A 97 -6.32 -20.65 -12.39
C SER A 97 -7.24 -20.03 -13.44
N ARG A 98 -7.01 -18.74 -13.73
CA ARG A 98 -7.81 -17.83 -14.56
C ARG A 98 -9.15 -17.38 -13.97
N ASP A 99 -9.41 -17.67 -12.69
CA ASP A 99 -10.63 -17.20 -12.05
C ASP A 99 -10.55 -15.70 -11.73
N ARG A 100 -11.70 -15.04 -11.90
CA ARG A 100 -11.94 -13.70 -11.35
C ARG A 100 -12.44 -13.84 -9.92
N LEU A 101 -11.77 -13.16 -8.99
CA LEU A 101 -12.17 -13.15 -7.58
C LEU A 101 -13.51 -12.41 -7.41
N PRO A 102 -14.39 -12.88 -6.51
CA PRO A 102 -15.66 -12.22 -6.22
C PRO A 102 -15.44 -10.94 -5.39
N THR A 103 -15.17 -9.81 -6.06
CA THR A 103 -14.95 -8.50 -5.41
C THR A 103 -16.24 -7.69 -5.21
N GLY A 104 -17.40 -8.19 -5.67
CA GLY A 104 -18.66 -7.45 -5.67
C GLY A 104 -18.76 -6.40 -6.78
N GLU A 105 -19.95 -5.82 -6.97
CA GLU A 105 -20.25 -4.87 -8.05
C GLU A 105 -19.46 -3.56 -7.96
N ASN A 106 -19.15 -3.13 -6.73
CA ASN A 106 -18.40 -1.89 -6.46
C ASN A 106 -16.91 -2.15 -6.20
N GLY A 107 -16.43 -3.35 -6.50
CA GLY A 107 -15.07 -3.76 -6.20
C GLY A 107 -14.79 -3.94 -4.70
N LEU A 108 -13.57 -4.40 -4.43
CA LEU A 108 -13.08 -4.68 -3.10
C LEU A 108 -12.48 -3.41 -2.48
N LEU A 109 -13.15 -2.86 -1.47
CA LEU A 109 -12.69 -1.66 -0.78
C LEU A 109 -11.44 -1.97 0.07
N ILE A 110 -10.29 -1.43 -0.33
CA ILE A 110 -9.01 -1.62 0.37
C ILE A 110 -8.56 -0.42 1.21
N PHE A 111 -9.17 0.75 0.99
CA PHE A 111 -8.96 1.95 1.80
C PHE A 111 -10.21 2.82 1.82
N TYR A 112 -10.51 3.38 2.99
CA TYR A 112 -11.46 4.46 3.14
C TYR A 112 -11.05 5.35 4.31
N GLY A 113 -10.72 6.61 4.03
CA GLY A 113 -10.29 7.54 5.06
C GLY A 113 -9.61 8.77 4.50
N LYS A 114 -9.12 9.62 5.40
CA LYS A 114 -8.37 10.83 5.03
C LYS A 114 -6.95 10.50 4.63
N ALA A 115 -6.47 11.09 3.54
CA ALA A 115 -5.06 11.05 3.17
C ALA A 115 -4.47 12.47 3.21
N LEU A 116 -3.18 12.57 3.53
CA LEU A 116 -2.44 13.82 3.53
C LEU A 116 -1.06 13.57 2.93
N TYR A 117 -0.60 14.45 2.05
CA TYR A 117 0.69 14.42 1.34
C TYR A 117 0.93 13.23 0.39
N PHE A 118 0.63 12.00 0.82
CA PHE A 118 0.84 10.79 0.03
C PHE A 118 -0.20 9.71 0.36
N LEU A 119 -0.30 8.75 -0.55
CA LEU A 119 -1.07 7.51 -0.43
C LEU A 119 -0.26 6.37 -1.07
N ASP A 120 0.34 5.52 -0.24
CA ASP A 120 1.08 4.33 -0.67
C ASP A 120 0.17 3.11 -0.60
N ILE A 121 0.13 2.32 -1.66
CA ILE A 121 -0.72 1.12 -1.76
C ILE A 121 0.17 -0.09 -2.03
N PHE A 122 0.03 -1.11 -1.19
CA PHE A 122 0.70 -2.40 -1.33
C PHE A 122 -0.35 -3.49 -1.41
N ILE A 123 -0.25 -4.34 -2.41
CA ILE A 123 -1.15 -5.48 -2.62
C ILE A 123 -0.31 -6.73 -2.78
N THR A 124 -0.59 -7.73 -1.96
CA THR A 124 0.04 -9.05 -2.07
C THR A 124 -1.05 -10.10 -2.24
N VAL A 125 -0.87 -10.99 -3.20
CA VAL A 125 -1.73 -12.17 -3.36
C VAL A 125 -0.88 -13.42 -3.18
N SER A 126 -1.40 -14.36 -2.39
CA SER A 126 -0.73 -15.62 -2.09
C SER A 126 -1.75 -16.72 -1.80
N ARG A 127 -1.27 -17.97 -1.69
CA ARG A 127 -2.13 -19.06 -1.23
C ARG A 127 -2.40 -18.90 0.26
N ASP A 128 -3.65 -19.08 0.66
CA ASP A 128 -3.99 -19.19 2.07
C ASP A 128 -3.68 -20.60 2.56
N ARG A 129 -3.06 -20.69 3.74
CA ARG A 129 -2.70 -21.96 4.41
C ARG A 129 -3.71 -22.34 5.50
N GLY A 130 -4.84 -21.62 5.60
CA GLY A 130 -5.93 -21.91 6.54
C GLY A 130 -5.64 -21.46 7.98
N GLU A 131 -4.40 -21.60 8.46
CA GLU A 131 -3.95 -21.15 9.78
C GLU A 131 -3.21 -19.80 9.74
N SER A 132 -3.16 -19.15 8.57
CA SER A 132 -2.41 -17.90 8.41
C SER A 132 -3.15 -16.71 9.04
N GLU A 133 -2.50 -16.01 9.97
CA GLU A 133 -3.10 -14.85 10.66
C GLU A 133 -3.29 -13.65 9.73
N ASP A 134 -4.30 -12.82 9.99
CA ASP A 134 -4.55 -11.59 9.22
C ASP A 134 -3.37 -10.62 9.27
N LEU A 135 -3.23 -9.80 8.23
CA LEU A 135 -2.13 -8.86 8.10
C LEU A 135 -2.08 -7.89 9.28
N ALA A 136 -3.23 -7.40 9.75
CA ALA A 136 -3.32 -6.56 10.93
C ALA A 136 -2.70 -7.23 12.17
N THR A 137 -3.03 -8.50 12.41
CA THR A 137 -2.50 -9.29 13.52
C THR A 137 -1.00 -9.52 13.37
N LEU A 138 -0.55 -9.87 12.17
CA LEU A 138 0.87 -10.09 11.88
C LEU A 138 1.72 -8.84 12.10
N LEU A 139 1.26 -7.69 11.59
CA LEU A 139 1.94 -6.42 11.79
C LEU A 139 1.95 -6.02 13.26
N ASN A 140 0.83 -6.15 13.97
CA ASN A 140 0.78 -5.81 15.38
C ASN A 140 1.77 -6.65 16.20
N LYS A 141 1.78 -7.97 16.00
CA LYS A 141 2.74 -8.86 16.69
C LYS A 141 4.19 -8.49 16.40
N GLN A 142 4.50 -8.23 15.13
CA GLN A 142 5.88 -7.97 14.74
C GLN A 142 6.33 -6.56 15.16
N LEU A 143 5.45 -5.55 15.14
CA LEU A 143 5.71 -4.20 15.65
C LEU A 143 5.90 -4.18 17.17
N GLN A 144 5.28 -5.12 17.89
CA GLN A 144 5.47 -5.31 19.33
C GLN A 144 6.73 -6.14 19.67
N SER A 145 7.43 -6.69 18.67
CA SER A 145 8.65 -7.46 18.93
C SER A 145 9.82 -6.54 19.34
N PRO A 146 10.64 -6.94 20.34
CA PRO A 146 11.77 -6.13 20.82
C PRO A 146 12.75 -5.71 19.71
N ASP A 147 12.94 -6.56 18.71
CA ASP A 147 13.86 -6.33 17.59
C ASP A 147 13.40 -5.21 16.63
N ILE A 148 12.09 -4.93 16.60
CA ILE A 148 11.46 -3.99 15.65
C ILE A 148 11.01 -2.69 16.33
N GLN A 149 10.66 -2.73 17.62
CA GLN A 149 10.18 -1.56 18.38
C GLN A 149 11.16 -0.38 18.32
N GLY A 150 12.47 -0.63 18.27
CA GLY A 150 13.48 0.43 18.27
C GLY A 150 13.51 1.25 16.98
N SER A 151 13.72 0.59 15.83
CA SER A 151 13.98 1.27 14.55
C SER A 151 12.70 1.72 13.84
N LEU A 152 11.72 0.82 13.72
CA LEU A 152 10.47 1.13 13.02
C LEU A 152 9.56 2.00 13.89
N GLY A 153 9.51 1.78 15.20
CA GLY A 153 8.77 2.63 16.13
C GLY A 153 9.24 4.09 16.12
N SER A 154 10.57 4.31 16.05
CA SER A 154 11.14 5.66 15.94
C SER A 154 10.80 6.34 14.61
N LEU A 155 10.87 5.61 13.49
CA LEU A 155 10.49 6.12 12.17
C LEU A 155 9.00 6.48 12.09
N LEU A 156 8.13 5.61 12.61
CA LEU A 156 6.69 5.88 12.67
C LEU A 156 6.39 7.07 13.60
N GLY A 157 7.08 7.17 14.74
CA GLY A 157 6.96 8.31 15.65
C GLY A 157 7.33 9.64 14.98
N LEU A 158 8.39 9.66 14.16
CA LEU A 158 8.77 10.85 13.39
C LEU A 158 7.72 11.23 12.34
N ALA A 159 7.07 10.24 11.70
CA ALA A 159 6.02 10.48 10.72
C ALA A 159 4.76 11.11 11.35
N VAL A 160 4.45 10.80 12.61
CA VAL A 160 3.30 11.38 13.34
C VAL A 160 3.61 12.77 13.92
N ALA A 161 4.89 13.07 14.19
CA ALA A 161 5.26 14.17 15.08
C ALA A 161 5.32 15.59 14.47
N ALA A 162 5.29 15.79 13.15
CA ALA A 162 5.36 17.16 12.62
C ALA A 162 4.76 17.40 11.21
N PRO A 163 4.18 18.58 10.97
CA PRO A 163 3.60 19.00 9.68
C PRO A 163 4.61 19.74 8.77
N GLN A 164 5.91 19.50 8.90
CA GLN A 164 6.93 20.21 8.12
C GLN A 164 7.40 19.40 6.90
N VAL A 165 7.88 20.09 5.87
CA VAL A 165 8.32 19.50 4.58
C VAL A 165 9.23 18.29 4.71
N SER A 166 10.22 18.33 5.61
CA SER A 166 11.16 17.23 5.84
C SER A 166 10.52 15.98 6.45
N THR A 167 9.33 16.08 7.05
CA THR A 167 8.60 14.92 7.58
C THR A 167 7.82 14.17 6.51
N VAL A 168 7.51 14.77 5.37
CA VAL A 168 6.83 14.09 4.25
C VAL A 168 7.76 13.05 3.63
N THR A 169 9.01 13.42 3.31
CA THR A 169 10.04 12.48 2.84
C THR A 169 10.29 11.37 3.85
N ALA A 170 10.37 11.72 5.13
CA ALA A 170 10.54 10.75 6.21
C ALA A 170 9.33 9.79 6.33
N ALA A 171 8.11 10.30 6.21
CA ALA A 171 6.89 9.51 6.28
C ALA A 171 6.75 8.56 5.09
N MET A 172 7.09 9.00 3.88
CA MET A 172 7.14 8.13 2.70
C MET A 172 8.27 7.08 2.78
N SER A 173 9.41 7.46 3.35
CA SER A 173 10.49 6.51 3.64
C SER A 173 10.03 5.45 4.65
N ALA A 174 9.34 5.88 5.71
CA ALA A 174 8.72 4.99 6.68
C ALA A 174 7.65 4.09 6.03
N ALA A 175 6.82 4.61 5.12
CA ALA A 175 5.85 3.82 4.35
C ALA A 175 6.54 2.75 3.50
N SER A 176 7.65 3.08 2.84
CA SER A 176 8.48 2.13 2.09
C SER A 176 9.05 1.03 2.97
N VAL A 177 9.59 1.40 4.13
CA VAL A 177 10.11 0.43 5.11
C VAL A 177 8.98 -0.47 5.62
N LEU A 178 7.82 0.10 5.94
CA LEU A 178 6.65 -0.64 6.42
C LEU A 178 6.15 -1.63 5.37
N GLY A 179 6.08 -1.23 4.10
CA GLY A 179 5.69 -2.12 3.01
C GLY A 179 6.68 -3.26 2.76
N ASN A 180 7.99 -2.97 2.77
CA ASN A 180 9.01 -4.01 2.66
C ASN A 180 8.94 -5.00 3.83
N PHE A 181 8.75 -4.48 5.04
CA PHE A 181 8.56 -5.27 6.24
C PHE A 181 7.30 -6.14 6.18
N THR A 182 6.19 -5.57 5.71
CA THR A 182 4.93 -6.28 5.47
C THR A 182 5.14 -7.45 4.53
N TYR A 183 5.83 -7.25 3.41
CA TYR A 183 6.14 -8.32 2.48
C TYR A 183 6.99 -9.43 3.12
N GLN A 184 8.00 -9.08 3.92
CA GLN A 184 8.83 -10.06 4.64
C GLN A 184 8.02 -10.87 5.66
N VAL A 185 7.10 -10.23 6.37
CA VAL A 185 6.20 -10.89 7.33
C VAL A 185 5.25 -11.84 6.60
N LEU A 186 4.61 -11.39 5.51
CA LEU A 186 3.71 -12.21 4.71
C LEU A 186 4.42 -13.43 4.10
N ARG A 187 5.59 -13.24 3.49
CA ARG A 187 6.40 -14.34 2.94
C ARG A 187 6.63 -15.48 3.93
N LYS A 188 6.86 -15.17 5.21
CA LYS A 188 7.10 -16.18 6.25
C LYS A 188 5.88 -17.04 6.52
N VAL A 189 4.67 -16.51 6.35
CA VAL A 189 3.42 -17.19 6.72
C VAL A 189 2.66 -17.78 5.54
N THR A 190 2.72 -17.18 4.35
CA THR A 190 1.97 -17.66 3.16
C THR A 190 2.83 -18.47 2.19
N GLY A 191 4.16 -18.30 2.23
CA GLY A 191 5.09 -18.97 1.32
C GLY A 191 5.14 -18.31 -0.06
N ASP A 192 4.83 -19.06 -1.13
CA ASP A 192 4.92 -18.57 -2.51
C ASP A 192 3.92 -17.43 -2.76
N THR A 193 4.45 -16.29 -3.18
CA THR A 193 3.66 -15.12 -3.59
C THR A 193 3.25 -15.26 -5.05
N ILE A 194 1.96 -15.03 -5.32
CA ILE A 194 1.36 -15.10 -6.66
C ILE A 194 1.50 -13.76 -7.38
N GLY A 195 1.33 -12.65 -6.65
CA GLY A 195 1.55 -11.30 -7.16
C GLY A 195 1.87 -10.33 -6.03
N LEU A 196 2.72 -9.34 -6.32
CA LEU A 196 3.08 -8.24 -5.42
C LEU A 196 3.06 -6.94 -6.22
N TYR A 197 2.15 -6.05 -5.88
CA TYR A 197 2.05 -4.72 -6.48
C TYR A 197 2.30 -3.65 -5.44
N ARG A 198 3.02 -2.60 -5.85
CA ARG A 198 3.25 -1.41 -5.04
C ARG A 198 3.15 -0.16 -5.90
N THR A 199 2.47 0.86 -5.38
CA THR A 199 2.47 2.21 -5.94
C THR A 199 2.47 3.25 -4.84
N SER A 200 2.82 4.48 -5.19
CA SER A 200 2.78 5.67 -4.33
C SER A 200 2.19 6.83 -5.10
N TRP A 201 1.24 7.53 -4.50
CA TRP A 201 0.58 8.69 -5.08
C TRP A 201 0.79 9.91 -4.20
N LEU A 202 1.27 11.00 -4.79
CA LEU A 202 1.52 12.24 -4.08
C LEU A 202 0.36 13.21 -4.22
N GLN A 203 0.03 13.93 -3.15
CA GLN A 203 -1.02 14.93 -3.13
C GLN A 203 -0.78 16.03 -4.18
N HIS A 204 0.43 16.58 -4.21
CA HIS A 204 0.75 17.75 -5.03
C HIS A 204 1.20 17.42 -6.45
N LYS A 205 1.79 16.24 -6.67
CA LYS A 205 2.25 15.80 -8.00
C LYS A 205 1.17 15.04 -8.77
N ASP A 206 0.44 14.16 -8.08
CA ASP A 206 -0.46 13.19 -8.72
C ASP A 206 -1.93 13.37 -8.32
N GLY A 207 -2.25 14.34 -7.45
CA GLY A 207 -3.60 14.51 -6.92
C GLY A 207 -4.10 13.27 -6.18
N PHE A 208 -3.21 12.58 -5.44
CA PHE A 208 -3.44 11.26 -4.84
C PHE A 208 -3.79 10.14 -5.84
N GLY A 209 -3.59 10.36 -7.14
CA GLY A 209 -3.98 9.39 -8.15
C GLY A 209 -5.50 9.21 -8.23
N ILE A 210 -6.30 10.26 -7.97
CA ILE A 210 -7.76 10.15 -8.13
C ILE A 210 -8.09 9.72 -9.57
N GLY A 211 -8.93 8.69 -9.69
CA GLY A 211 -9.31 8.06 -10.95
C GLY A 211 -8.95 6.58 -11.03
N ARG A 212 -9.03 6.04 -12.25
CA ARG A 212 -8.79 4.62 -12.58
C ARG A 212 -7.32 4.36 -12.91
N HIS A 213 -6.79 3.23 -12.44
CA HIS A 213 -5.41 2.79 -12.65
C HIS A 213 -5.29 1.30 -13.04
N PRO A 214 -4.58 0.97 -14.14
CA PRO A 214 -4.13 1.93 -15.15
C PRO A 214 -5.33 2.62 -15.84
N GLN A 215 -5.09 3.75 -16.51
CA GLN A 215 -6.15 4.47 -17.21
C GLN A 215 -6.92 3.58 -18.20
N GLU A 216 -6.22 2.65 -18.85
CA GLU A 216 -6.78 1.64 -19.74
C GLU A 216 -6.24 0.25 -19.40
N GLY A 217 -7.08 -0.77 -19.52
CA GLY A 217 -6.70 -2.16 -19.26
C GLY A 217 -6.56 -2.49 -17.77
N THR A 218 -5.57 -3.32 -17.46
CA THR A 218 -5.28 -3.86 -16.13
C THR A 218 -3.77 -3.88 -15.86
N HIS A 219 -3.38 -3.72 -14.60
CA HIS A 219 -2.04 -4.12 -14.15
C HIS A 219 -1.90 -5.63 -14.32
N HIS A 220 -0.73 -6.08 -14.78
CA HIS A 220 -0.37 -7.50 -14.90
C HIS A 220 0.90 -7.75 -14.12
N VAL A 221 0.76 -8.39 -12.96
CA VAL A 221 1.83 -8.58 -11.99
C VAL A 221 2.00 -10.07 -11.74
N LYS A 222 2.90 -10.71 -12.48
CA LYS A 222 3.09 -12.17 -12.50
C LYS A 222 1.78 -12.89 -12.83
N ASP A 223 1.21 -13.58 -11.86
CA ASP A 223 0.00 -14.39 -12.02
C ASP A 223 -1.25 -13.71 -11.44
N LEU A 224 -1.19 -12.38 -11.30
CA LEU A 224 -2.27 -11.52 -10.86
C LEU A 224 -2.52 -10.44 -11.91
N SER A 225 -3.78 -10.16 -12.21
CA SER A 225 -4.15 -8.90 -12.87
C SER A 225 -5.33 -8.25 -12.21
N PHE A 226 -5.37 -6.92 -12.25
CA PHE A 226 -6.44 -6.13 -11.67
C PHE A 226 -6.36 -4.71 -12.20
N TRP A 227 -7.39 -3.93 -11.93
CA TRP A 227 -7.30 -2.48 -11.94
C TRP A 227 -7.83 -1.97 -10.62
N TYR A 228 -7.56 -0.72 -10.30
CA TYR A 228 -8.15 -0.07 -9.13
C TYR A 228 -8.61 1.33 -9.46
N GLU A 229 -9.45 1.86 -8.59
CA GLU A 229 -9.83 3.26 -8.63
C GLU A 229 -9.59 3.90 -7.28
N ILE A 230 -9.22 5.18 -7.32
CA ILE A 230 -9.16 6.06 -6.16
C ILE A 230 -10.23 7.10 -6.37
N VAL A 231 -11.22 7.15 -5.48
CA VAL A 231 -12.31 8.12 -5.55
C VAL A 231 -12.22 9.08 -4.37
N GLN A 232 -12.45 10.36 -4.63
CA GLN A 232 -12.64 11.35 -3.58
C GLN A 232 -14.12 11.46 -3.27
N GLU A 233 -14.49 11.34 -2.00
CA GLU A 233 -15.87 11.53 -1.58
C GLU A 233 -16.15 13.02 -1.31
N GLY A 234 -17.23 13.55 -1.90
CA GLY A 234 -17.73 14.90 -1.62
C GLY A 234 -17.26 16.01 -2.56
N THR A 235 -17.63 15.94 -3.84
CA THR A 235 -17.86 17.15 -4.66
C THR A 235 -19.34 17.37 -4.86
#